data_AF-A0A2Z2NMJ4-F1
#
_entry.id   AF-A0A2Z2NMJ4-F1
#
_cell.length_a   1.000
_cell.length_b   1.000
_cell.length_c   1.000
_cell.angle_alpha   90.00
_cell.angle_beta   90.00
_cell.angle_gamma   90.00
#
_symmetry.space_group_name_H-M   'P 1'
#
loop_
_entity.id
_entity.type
_entity.pdbx_description
1 polymer ?
#
loop_
_entity_poly.entity_id
_entity_poly.type
_entity_poly.pdbx_seq_one_letter_code
_entity_poly.pdbx_strand_id
1 'polypeptide(L)'
;MKKRTTTLHTLLAVLLLCIVLATGWLTQRFSFSHDITANDRHSLSPTTIQVLEQMDAPVEMIAVLSSNPQQREGVEALVALFQQVKPDLQLRFLNPETDPAAARALDAAPGGEVILKAAGREQRLQNLSERSLVNSLRLLTREGDRDIVFITGHDERSPVRTSNDDWSRIAIELAGVGLVSREVSLVSAPYLEDSIDLVVIAAPRRPYFPGEIASLDDYVRRGGNLLWLSEIARDKVAGPGLQLLADNLGVDTLEGTVIDAASQALQAESPDFVLLDRFPAHPIVARLTSPVLLPQASALAVTPLAGQQILPLLQTPDASWTETGALSGAIQFDEGTSEVAGPLLLGITIERPLVTGMQRFAVIGDADFAASQFLDNGSNKAFTESLILWLTGESEALDFVTQKAIDSELQLDNRAIIMLTAVYLAGIPALLLIGAGLVRWRRRN
;
A
#
# COMPACT_ATOMS: atom_id res chain seq x y z
N MET A 1 -59.38 -36.33 37.51
CA MET A 1 -58.68 -35.68 36.38
C MET A 1 -57.47 -34.78 36.77
N LYS A 2 -57.13 -34.55 38.05
CA LYS A 2 -56.01 -33.66 38.48
C LYS A 2 -54.59 -34.26 38.46
N LYS A 3 -54.40 -35.59 38.36
CA LYS A 3 -53.07 -36.25 38.41
C LYS A 3 -52.34 -36.32 37.04
N ARG A 4 -53.08 -36.24 35.93
CA ARG A 4 -52.50 -36.29 34.56
C ARG A 4 -51.83 -34.98 34.15
N THR A 5 -52.25 -33.85 34.71
CA THR A 5 -51.62 -32.55 34.43
C THR A 5 -50.29 -32.44 35.18
N THR A 6 -50.21 -32.75 36.46
CA THR A 6 -48.96 -32.66 37.24
C THR A 6 -47.84 -33.53 36.70
N THR A 7 -48.15 -34.74 36.23
CA THR A 7 -47.18 -35.64 35.58
C THR A 7 -46.69 -35.11 34.23
N LEU A 8 -47.56 -34.45 33.45
CA LEU A 8 -47.16 -33.77 32.22
C LEU A 8 -46.25 -32.56 32.50
N HIS A 9 -46.55 -31.79 33.54
CA HIS A 9 -45.75 -30.61 33.91
C HIS A 9 -44.35 -31.02 34.44
N THR A 10 -44.24 -32.09 35.23
CA THR A 10 -42.93 -32.60 35.66
C THR A 10 -42.13 -33.18 34.49
N LEU A 11 -42.77 -33.90 33.57
CA LEU A 11 -42.09 -34.44 32.39
C LEU A 11 -41.58 -33.31 31.47
N LEU A 12 -42.37 -32.25 31.30
CA LEU A 12 -41.98 -31.07 30.53
C LEU A 12 -40.84 -30.29 31.22
N ALA A 13 -40.86 -30.17 32.55
CA ALA A 13 -39.79 -29.51 33.31
C ALA A 13 -38.47 -30.28 33.24
N VAL A 14 -38.51 -31.61 33.33
CA VAL A 14 -37.33 -32.47 33.19
C VAL A 14 -36.77 -32.41 31.77
N LEU A 15 -37.64 -32.45 30.75
CA LEU A 15 -37.23 -32.28 29.35
C LEU A 15 -36.52 -30.94 29.14
N LEU A 16 -37.07 -29.85 29.69
CA LEU A 16 -36.51 -28.51 29.55
C LEU A 16 -35.15 -28.39 30.26
N LEU A 17 -35.00 -29.00 31.44
CA LEU A 17 -33.72 -29.09 32.14
C LEU A 17 -32.68 -29.88 31.33
N CYS A 18 -33.06 -31.01 30.75
CA CYS A 18 -32.18 -31.79 29.89
C CYS A 18 -31.77 -31.02 28.64
N ILE A 19 -32.67 -30.25 28.04
CA ILE A 19 -32.35 -29.38 26.91
C ILE A 19 -31.35 -28.31 27.34
N VAL A 20 -31.53 -27.65 28.49
CA VAL A 20 -30.60 -26.62 29.00
C VAL A 20 -29.21 -27.19 29.29
N LEU A 21 -29.14 -28.38 29.88
CA LEU A 21 -27.85 -29.05 30.14
C LEU A 21 -27.19 -29.53 28.85
N ALA A 22 -27.96 -30.09 27.91
CA ALA A 22 -27.45 -30.53 26.61
C ALA A 22 -27.00 -29.34 25.76
N THR A 23 -27.74 -28.22 25.75
CA THR A 23 -27.31 -27.01 25.06
C THR A 23 -26.04 -26.47 25.70
N GLY A 24 -25.98 -26.31 27.02
CA GLY A 24 -24.76 -25.85 27.71
C GLY A 24 -23.53 -26.71 27.42
N TRP A 25 -23.69 -28.04 27.38
CA TRP A 25 -22.62 -28.96 27.00
C TRP A 25 -22.22 -28.82 25.53
N LEU A 26 -23.18 -28.63 24.63
CA LEU A 26 -22.91 -28.43 23.21
C LEU A 26 -22.21 -27.09 22.94
N THR A 27 -22.56 -26.02 23.67
CA THR A 27 -21.91 -24.70 23.57
C THR A 27 -20.45 -24.73 23.99
N GLN A 28 -20.08 -25.59 24.95
CA GLN A 28 -18.68 -25.75 25.37
C GLN A 28 -17.84 -26.55 24.37
N ARG A 29 -18.48 -27.35 23.51
CA ARG A 29 -17.76 -28.27 22.60
C ARG A 29 -17.74 -27.81 21.15
N PHE A 30 -18.71 -26.99 20.74
CA PHE A 30 -18.84 -26.45 19.39
C PHE A 30 -19.06 -24.93 19.47
N SER A 31 -17.98 -24.16 19.38
CA SER A 31 -18.05 -22.71 19.18
C SER A 31 -18.25 -22.42 17.69
N PHE A 32 -19.49 -22.55 17.22
CA PHE A 32 -19.84 -22.06 15.89
C PHE A 32 -20.09 -20.55 15.98
N SER A 33 -19.04 -19.76 15.85
CA SER A 33 -19.13 -18.31 15.75
C SER A 33 -19.27 -17.93 14.29
N HIS A 34 -20.45 -17.47 13.88
CA HIS A 34 -20.63 -16.82 12.60
C HIS A 34 -20.61 -15.32 12.87
N ASP A 35 -19.62 -14.61 12.33
CA ASP A 35 -19.60 -13.15 12.43
C ASP A 35 -20.77 -12.59 11.61
N ILE A 36 -21.64 -11.82 12.26
CA ILE A 36 -22.82 -11.16 11.65
C ILE A 36 -22.54 -9.66 11.46
N THR A 37 -21.30 -9.21 11.70
CA THR A 37 -20.88 -7.85 11.37
C THR A 37 -20.62 -7.77 9.87
N ALA A 38 -21.00 -6.66 9.24
CA ALA A 38 -20.89 -6.48 7.79
C ALA A 38 -19.44 -6.55 7.25
N ASN A 39 -18.43 -6.58 8.13
CA ASN A 39 -17.00 -6.54 7.81
C ASN A 39 -16.18 -7.64 8.51
N ASP A 40 -16.79 -8.73 9.00
CA ASP A 40 -16.04 -9.87 9.55
C ASP A 40 -15.02 -9.48 10.67
N ARG A 41 -15.38 -8.51 11.55
CA ARG A 41 -14.46 -7.89 12.53
C ARG A 41 -13.82 -8.84 13.54
N HIS A 42 -14.33 -10.05 13.69
CA HIS A 42 -13.84 -11.07 14.62
C HIS A 42 -13.27 -12.30 13.91
N SER A 43 -12.99 -12.18 12.62
CA SER A 43 -12.41 -13.24 11.80
C SER A 43 -11.33 -12.67 10.89
N LEU A 44 -10.30 -13.47 10.64
CA LEU A 44 -9.28 -13.12 9.67
C LEU A 44 -9.82 -13.29 8.25
N SER A 45 -9.37 -12.45 7.34
CA SER A 45 -9.69 -12.62 5.93
C SER A 45 -9.16 -13.95 5.41
N PRO A 46 -9.82 -14.59 4.42
CA PRO A 46 -9.33 -15.84 3.84
C PRO A 46 -7.88 -15.74 3.32
N THR A 47 -7.51 -14.57 2.77
CA THR A 47 -6.14 -14.28 2.30
C THR A 47 -5.15 -14.23 3.47
N THR A 48 -5.53 -13.62 4.60
CA THR A 48 -4.71 -13.60 5.82
C THR A 48 -4.44 -15.02 6.31
N ILE A 49 -5.46 -15.88 6.32
CA ILE A 49 -5.31 -17.29 6.73
C ILE A 49 -4.30 -18.00 5.82
N GLN A 50 -4.42 -17.86 4.50
CA GLN A 50 -3.49 -18.47 3.54
C GLN A 50 -2.04 -18.02 3.75
N VAL A 51 -1.82 -16.72 4.00
CA VAL A 51 -0.48 -16.19 4.30
C VAL A 51 0.08 -16.82 5.58
N LEU A 52 -0.72 -16.89 6.65
CA LEU A 52 -0.28 -17.45 7.93
C LEU A 52 0.00 -18.95 7.87
N GLU A 53 -0.76 -19.71 7.07
CA GLU A 53 -0.55 -21.15 6.87
C GLU A 53 0.74 -21.46 6.10
N GLN A 54 1.19 -20.56 5.23
CA GLN A 54 2.42 -20.70 4.45
C GLN A 54 3.68 -20.27 5.23
N MET A 55 3.54 -19.77 6.45
CA MET A 55 4.64 -19.26 7.25
C MET A 55 5.20 -20.32 8.22
N ASP A 56 6.36 -20.88 7.87
CA ASP A 56 7.03 -21.89 8.70
C ASP A 56 7.88 -21.31 9.84
N ALA A 57 8.34 -20.06 9.73
CA ALA A 57 9.22 -19.45 10.72
C ALA A 57 8.43 -18.94 11.96
N PRO A 58 8.99 -19.06 13.18
CA PRO A 58 8.39 -18.49 14.38
C PRO A 58 8.48 -16.96 14.35
N VAL A 59 7.44 -16.31 14.88
CA VAL A 59 7.29 -14.85 14.89
C VAL A 59 7.27 -14.35 16.33
N GLU A 60 8.16 -13.42 16.67
CA GLU A 60 8.10 -12.64 17.91
C GLU A 60 7.52 -11.25 17.63
N MET A 61 6.48 -10.88 18.37
CA MET A 61 5.88 -9.55 18.37
C MET A 61 6.14 -8.87 19.71
N ILE A 62 6.80 -7.71 19.68
CA ILE A 62 7.07 -6.88 20.85
C ILE A 62 6.23 -5.60 20.73
N ALA A 63 5.17 -5.50 21.53
CA ALA A 63 4.33 -4.32 21.60
C ALA A 63 4.88 -3.36 22.67
N VAL A 64 5.54 -2.29 22.23
CA VAL A 64 6.05 -1.22 23.08
C VAL A 64 4.93 -0.22 23.31
N LEU A 65 4.20 -0.37 24.41
CA LEU A 65 2.99 0.43 24.70
C LEU A 65 3.06 1.01 26.10
N SER A 66 2.56 2.25 26.25
CA SER A 66 2.33 2.85 27.56
C SER A 66 1.20 2.14 28.30
N SER A 67 0.96 2.50 29.55
CA SER A 67 0.04 1.82 30.47
C SER A 67 -1.46 1.91 30.09
N ASN A 68 -1.82 2.22 28.85
CA ASN A 68 -3.20 2.34 28.36
C ASN A 68 -3.90 0.97 28.23
N PRO A 69 -4.93 0.66 29.05
CA PRO A 69 -5.61 -0.63 29.02
C PRO A 69 -6.33 -0.92 27.70
N GLN A 70 -6.96 0.08 27.07
CA GLN A 70 -7.73 -0.12 25.83
C GLN A 70 -6.83 -0.48 24.65
N GLN A 71 -5.65 0.14 24.57
CA GLN A 71 -4.70 -0.15 23.50
C GLN A 71 -4.12 -1.56 23.65
N ARG A 72 -3.80 -1.97 24.89
CA ARG A 72 -3.34 -3.33 25.18
C ARG A 72 -4.41 -4.37 24.80
N GLU A 73 -5.65 -4.16 25.21
CA GLU A 73 -6.76 -5.06 24.90
C GLU A 73 -7.00 -5.19 23.39
N GLY A 74 -6.89 -4.09 22.64
CA GLY A 74 -6.98 -4.11 21.17
C GLY A 74 -5.87 -4.92 20.50
N VAL A 75 -4.62 -4.80 20.98
CA VAL A 75 -3.50 -5.61 20.48
C VAL A 75 -3.69 -7.08 20.83
N GLU A 76 -4.06 -7.40 22.07
CA GLU A 76 -4.31 -8.78 22.51
C GLU A 76 -5.42 -9.44 21.69
N ALA A 77 -6.53 -8.73 21.46
CA ALA A 77 -7.66 -9.25 20.69
C ALA A 77 -7.27 -9.58 19.25
N LEU A 78 -6.55 -8.68 18.56
CA LEU A 78 -6.10 -8.92 17.19
C LEU A 78 -5.10 -10.07 17.13
N VAL A 79 -4.12 -10.09 18.03
CA VAL A 79 -3.08 -11.13 18.04
C VAL A 79 -3.67 -12.50 18.37
N ALA A 80 -4.67 -12.56 19.25
CA ALA A 80 -5.38 -13.79 19.54
C ALA A 80 -6.04 -14.39 18.29
N LEU A 81 -6.55 -13.57 17.36
CA LEU A 81 -7.07 -14.05 16.08
C LEU A 81 -5.97 -14.68 15.23
N PHE A 82 -4.81 -14.03 15.14
CA PHE A 82 -3.65 -14.57 14.40
C PHE A 82 -3.11 -15.88 15.01
N GLN A 83 -3.10 -15.97 16.35
CA GLN A 83 -2.64 -17.16 17.08
C GLN A 83 -3.56 -18.39 16.87
N GLN A 84 -4.82 -18.20 16.45
CA GLN A 84 -5.70 -19.32 16.09
C GLN A 84 -5.20 -20.08 14.86
N VAL A 85 -4.56 -19.38 13.92
CA VAL A 85 -4.01 -19.96 12.68
C VAL A 85 -2.52 -20.26 12.84
N LYS A 86 -1.77 -19.40 13.53
CA LYS A 86 -0.32 -19.48 13.73
C LYS A 86 0.05 -19.51 15.22
N PRO A 87 0.01 -20.68 15.89
CA PRO A 87 0.20 -20.82 17.34
C PRO A 87 1.61 -20.44 17.85
N ASP A 88 2.60 -20.40 16.96
CA ASP A 88 3.99 -20.05 17.24
C ASP A 88 4.26 -18.54 17.20
N LEU A 89 3.24 -17.70 16.96
CA LEU A 89 3.32 -16.25 17.11
C LEU A 89 3.30 -15.86 18.59
N GLN A 90 4.41 -15.30 19.07
CA GLN A 90 4.59 -14.87 20.47
C GLN A 90 4.35 -13.37 20.60
N LEU A 91 3.54 -12.98 21.59
CA LEU A 91 3.31 -11.57 21.94
C LEU A 91 3.97 -11.25 23.28
N ARG A 92 4.79 -10.20 23.29
CA ARG A 92 5.37 -9.64 24.51
C ARG A 92 5.08 -8.15 24.59
N PHE A 93 4.57 -7.71 25.74
CA PHE A 93 4.42 -6.29 26.03
C PHE A 93 5.67 -5.73 26.68
N LEU A 94 6.11 -4.58 26.21
CA LEU A 94 7.16 -3.77 26.82
C LEU A 94 6.57 -2.42 27.19
N ASN A 95 6.67 -2.05 28.47
CA ASN A 95 6.23 -0.74 28.92
C ASN A 95 7.47 0.18 29.08
N PRO A 96 7.61 1.22 28.23
CA PRO A 96 8.77 2.11 28.26
C PRO A 96 8.84 2.99 29.52
N GLU A 97 7.73 3.16 30.24
CA GLU A 97 7.68 3.91 31.50
C GLU A 97 8.26 3.11 32.67
N THR A 98 8.04 1.79 32.68
CA THR A 98 8.52 0.89 33.74
C THR A 98 9.89 0.29 33.44
N ASP A 99 10.22 0.08 32.16
CA ASP A 99 11.51 -0.44 31.72
C ASP A 99 12.11 0.41 30.57
N PRO A 100 12.64 1.60 30.88
CA PRO A 100 13.24 2.49 29.89
C PRO A 100 14.57 1.94 29.33
N ALA A 101 15.25 1.03 30.04
CA ALA A 101 16.50 0.44 29.57
C ALA A 101 16.25 -0.52 28.41
N ALA A 102 15.25 -1.41 28.54
CA ALA A 102 14.85 -2.31 27.46
C ALA A 102 14.27 -1.58 26.25
N ALA A 103 13.52 -0.49 26.47
CA ALA A 103 12.98 0.32 25.38
C ALA A 103 14.09 1.03 24.57
N ARG A 104 15.14 1.55 25.24
CA ARG A 104 16.31 2.14 24.56
C ARG A 104 17.14 1.09 23.82
N ALA A 105 17.26 -0.13 24.36
CA ALA A 105 18.00 -1.19 23.69
C ALA A 105 17.36 -1.64 22.36
N LEU A 106 16.05 -1.42 22.20
CA LEU A 106 15.31 -1.68 20.96
C LEU A 106 15.21 -0.45 20.04
N ASP A 107 15.77 0.69 20.45
CA ASP A 107 15.63 1.99 19.78
C ASP A 107 14.16 2.34 19.52
N ALA A 108 13.33 2.23 20.57
CA ALA A 108 11.89 2.28 20.39
C ALA A 108 11.34 3.69 20.12
N ALA A 109 10.40 3.82 19.18
CA ALA A 109 9.83 5.10 18.78
C ALA A 109 9.02 5.79 19.92
N PRO A 110 9.09 7.14 20.06
CA PRO A 110 8.27 7.88 21.00
C PRO A 110 6.80 7.84 20.57
N GLY A 111 5.90 7.29 21.40
CA GLY A 111 4.46 7.22 21.11
C GLY A 111 3.87 5.81 21.05
N GLY A 112 4.74 4.79 21.13
CA GLY A 112 4.35 3.39 21.13
C GLY A 112 4.36 2.78 19.73
N GLU A 113 4.90 1.56 19.63
CA GLU A 113 5.06 0.84 18.38
C GLU A 113 5.01 -0.67 18.61
N VAL A 114 4.83 -1.42 17.53
CA VAL A 114 4.91 -2.88 17.51
C VAL A 114 6.08 -3.30 16.64
N ILE A 115 7.01 -4.06 17.23
CA ILE A 115 8.19 -4.59 16.55
C ILE A 115 7.95 -6.07 16.27
N LEU A 116 8.06 -6.48 15.02
CA LEU A 116 7.91 -7.86 14.56
C LEU A 116 9.27 -8.42 14.18
N LYS A 117 9.56 -9.64 14.64
CA LYS A 117 10.81 -10.35 14.35
C LYS A 117 10.51 -11.76 13.87
N ALA A 118 11.02 -12.12 12.70
CA ALA A 118 11.01 -13.51 12.23
C ALA A 118 12.20 -13.75 11.31
N ALA A 119 12.74 -14.97 11.31
CA ALA A 119 13.83 -15.38 10.42
C ALA A 119 15.05 -14.42 10.40
N GLY A 120 15.37 -13.76 11.52
CA GLY A 120 16.49 -12.80 11.63
C GLY A 120 16.22 -11.41 11.05
N ARG A 121 15.02 -11.14 10.54
CA ARG A 121 14.57 -9.83 10.05
C ARG A 121 13.65 -9.14 11.05
N GLU A 122 13.55 -7.81 10.96
CA GLU A 122 12.72 -6.96 11.82
C GLU A 122 11.80 -6.05 10.98
N GLN A 123 10.56 -5.83 11.44
CA GLN A 123 9.62 -4.86 10.88
C GLN A 123 8.99 -4.05 12.01
N ARG A 124 8.67 -2.77 11.76
CA ARG A 124 8.14 -1.85 12.78
C ARG A 124 6.82 -1.24 12.34
N LEU A 125 5.86 -1.23 13.25
CA LEU A 125 4.49 -0.79 13.01
C LEU A 125 4.06 0.23 14.07
N GLN A 126 3.73 1.45 13.66
CA GLN A 126 3.13 2.44 14.56
C GLN A 126 1.62 2.24 14.73
N ASN A 127 0.95 1.74 13.69
CA ASN A 127 -0.48 1.43 13.70
C ASN A 127 -0.69 -0.07 13.51
N LEU A 128 -1.38 -0.71 14.45
CA LEU A 128 -1.66 -2.14 14.40
C LEU A 128 -3.08 -2.40 13.86
N SER A 129 -3.15 -3.16 12.77
CA SER A 129 -4.35 -3.67 12.14
C SER A 129 -4.05 -5.05 11.55
N GLU A 130 -5.08 -5.86 11.25
CA GLU A 130 -4.89 -7.16 10.56
C GLU A 130 -4.03 -7.00 9.31
N ARG A 131 -4.38 -6.01 8.49
CA ARG A 131 -3.71 -5.63 7.25
C ARG A 131 -2.24 -5.30 7.42
N SER A 132 -1.93 -4.37 8.33
CA SER A 132 -0.54 -3.94 8.54
C SER A 132 0.30 -5.08 9.11
N LEU A 133 -0.32 -5.93 9.94
CA LEU A 133 0.32 -7.11 10.51
C LEU A 133 0.61 -8.16 9.44
N VAL A 134 -0.38 -8.58 8.65
CA VAL A 134 -0.19 -9.56 7.56
C VAL A 134 0.89 -9.12 6.58
N ASN A 135 0.88 -7.85 6.17
CA ASN A 135 1.87 -7.33 5.23
C ASN A 135 3.28 -7.42 5.81
N SER A 136 3.46 -7.03 7.07
CA SER A 136 4.76 -7.09 7.74
C SER A 136 5.23 -8.52 7.93
N LEU A 137 4.33 -9.43 8.27
CA LEU A 137 4.62 -10.85 8.43
C LEU A 137 5.08 -11.50 7.12
N ARG A 138 4.44 -11.16 6.00
CA ARG A 138 4.86 -11.63 4.67
C ARG A 138 6.24 -11.11 4.29
N LEU A 139 6.52 -9.83 4.57
CA LEU A 139 7.86 -9.25 4.36
C LEU A 139 8.93 -9.96 5.19
N LEU A 140 8.61 -10.33 6.43
CA LEU A 140 9.53 -11.02 7.34
C LEU A 140 9.80 -12.48 6.98
N THR A 141 8.81 -13.19 6.46
CA THR A 141 8.88 -14.63 6.14
C THR A 141 9.30 -14.92 4.71
N ARG A 142 9.63 -13.88 3.95
CA ARG A 142 10.11 -13.99 2.57
C ARG A 142 11.35 -14.88 2.47
N GLU A 143 11.31 -15.90 1.61
CA GLU A 143 12.53 -16.60 1.19
C GLU A 143 13.25 -15.75 0.14
N GLY A 144 14.46 -15.31 0.46
CA GLY A 144 15.32 -14.54 -0.45
C GLY A 144 15.07 -13.03 -0.47
N ASP A 145 16.13 -12.30 -0.80
CA ASP A 145 16.07 -10.88 -1.10
C ASP A 145 15.64 -10.71 -2.57
N ARG A 146 14.85 -9.67 -2.88
CA ARG A 146 14.51 -9.34 -4.26
C ARG A 146 15.67 -8.62 -4.90
N ASP A 147 15.95 -9.01 -6.13
CA ASP A 147 17.07 -8.46 -6.89
C ASP A 147 16.58 -7.33 -7.81
N ILE A 148 17.02 -6.11 -7.51
CA ILE A 148 16.73 -4.91 -8.30
C ILE A 148 18.02 -4.51 -9.03
N VAL A 149 17.97 -4.57 -10.36
CA VAL A 149 19.13 -4.31 -11.21
C VAL A 149 19.03 -2.92 -11.84
N PHE A 150 19.95 -2.04 -11.48
CA PHE A 150 20.14 -0.75 -12.15
C PHE A 150 21.11 -0.93 -13.31
N ILE A 151 20.69 -0.52 -14.51
CA ILE A 151 21.58 -0.52 -15.68
C ILE A 151 22.58 0.63 -15.57
N THR A 152 23.84 0.36 -15.92
CA THR A 152 24.93 1.33 -15.88
C THR A 152 25.79 1.26 -17.15
N GLY A 153 26.38 2.40 -17.50
CA GLY A 153 27.30 2.55 -18.64
C GLY A 153 27.07 3.83 -19.43
N HIS A 154 25.98 4.55 -19.16
CA HIS A 154 25.48 5.67 -19.95
C HIS A 154 25.17 6.91 -19.10
N ASP A 155 25.89 7.07 -17.99
CA ASP A 155 25.75 8.13 -16.98
C ASP A 155 24.35 8.17 -16.31
N GLU A 156 23.75 7.00 -16.06
CA GLU A 156 22.52 6.82 -15.30
C GLU A 156 22.68 7.20 -13.81
N ARG A 157 21.54 7.37 -13.13
CA ARG A 157 21.51 7.40 -11.65
C ARG A 157 21.92 6.05 -11.10
N SER A 158 22.68 6.07 -10.02
CA SER A 158 23.25 4.89 -9.37
C SER A 158 22.58 4.62 -8.02
N PRO A 159 22.34 3.34 -7.67
CA PRO A 159 21.90 2.95 -6.33
C PRO A 159 23.08 2.84 -5.33
N VAL A 160 24.33 3.06 -5.76
CA VAL A 160 25.53 2.86 -4.93
C VAL A 160 26.34 4.15 -4.76
N ARG A 161 26.46 4.97 -5.81
CA ARG A 161 27.18 6.24 -5.73
C ARG A 161 26.44 7.20 -4.81
N THR A 162 27.19 7.93 -3.99
CA THR A 162 26.64 8.83 -2.96
C THR A 162 26.50 10.27 -3.44
N SER A 163 26.34 10.51 -4.74
CA SER A 163 26.07 11.85 -5.26
C SER A 163 24.65 12.29 -4.91
N ASN A 164 24.41 13.59 -4.88
CA ASN A 164 23.09 14.15 -4.54
C ASN A 164 22.00 13.77 -5.55
N ASP A 165 22.39 13.57 -6.81
CA ASP A 165 21.53 13.12 -7.91
C ASP A 165 21.39 11.58 -7.97
N ASP A 166 22.14 10.83 -7.16
CA ASP A 166 22.08 9.36 -7.13
C ASP A 166 21.11 8.83 -6.06
N TRP A 167 20.76 7.55 -6.16
CA TRP A 167 19.70 6.86 -5.41
C TRP A 167 20.22 6.06 -4.20
N SER A 168 21.47 6.26 -3.76
CA SER A 168 22.07 5.45 -2.69
C SER A 168 21.29 5.47 -1.38
N ARG A 169 20.69 6.62 -1.02
CA ARG A 169 19.89 6.72 0.22
C ARG A 169 18.68 5.80 0.20
N ILE A 170 17.88 5.85 -0.86
CA ILE A 170 16.68 5.01 -0.98
C ILE A 170 17.05 3.53 -1.16
N ALA A 171 18.15 3.22 -1.87
CA ALA A 171 18.63 1.85 -2.01
C ALA A 171 19.00 1.20 -0.66
N ILE A 172 19.59 1.95 0.27
CA ILE A 172 19.88 1.47 1.64
C ILE A 172 18.59 1.17 2.41
N GLU A 173 17.58 2.04 2.28
CA GLU A 173 16.28 1.85 2.96
C GLU A 173 15.53 0.64 2.41
N LEU A 174 15.52 0.48 1.08
CA LEU A 174 14.95 -0.68 0.38
C LEU A 174 15.69 -1.99 0.77
N ALA A 175 17.01 -1.96 0.90
CA ALA A 175 17.78 -3.11 1.36
C ALA A 175 17.38 -3.55 2.78
N GLY A 176 17.01 -2.61 3.66
CA GLY A 176 16.49 -2.89 5.00
C GLY A 176 15.19 -3.70 5.02
N VAL A 177 14.45 -3.73 3.91
CA VAL A 177 13.22 -4.52 3.73
C VAL A 177 13.38 -5.67 2.73
N GLY A 178 14.63 -6.04 2.41
CA GLY A 178 14.94 -7.17 1.52
C GLY A 178 14.75 -6.89 0.04
N LEU A 179 14.79 -5.61 -0.37
CA LEU A 179 14.81 -5.17 -1.76
C LEU A 179 16.24 -4.69 -2.08
N VAL A 180 17.09 -5.61 -2.56
CA VAL A 180 18.52 -5.36 -2.72
C VAL A 180 18.79 -4.82 -4.11
N SER A 181 19.40 -3.63 -4.19
CA SER A 181 19.76 -3.00 -5.45
C SER A 181 21.23 -3.24 -5.80
N ARG A 182 21.50 -3.56 -7.06
CA ARG A 182 22.85 -3.71 -7.61
C ARG A 182 22.96 -3.13 -9.02
N GLU A 183 24.17 -2.81 -9.44
CA GLU A 183 24.44 -2.31 -10.79
C GLU A 183 24.83 -3.42 -11.76
N VAL A 184 24.40 -3.31 -13.01
CA VAL A 184 24.80 -4.20 -14.11
C VAL A 184 25.10 -3.39 -15.35
N SER A 185 26.27 -3.63 -15.96
CA SER A 185 26.58 -3.15 -17.30
C SER A 185 26.24 -4.22 -18.31
N LEU A 186 25.44 -3.88 -19.32
CA LEU A 186 25.07 -4.79 -20.39
C LEU A 186 26.23 -5.10 -21.35
N VAL A 187 27.31 -4.31 -21.31
CA VAL A 187 28.56 -4.60 -22.00
C VAL A 187 29.26 -5.82 -21.39
N SER A 188 29.26 -5.96 -20.06
CA SER A 188 29.93 -7.06 -19.36
C SER A 188 29.01 -8.25 -19.10
N ALA A 189 27.73 -8.01 -18.85
CA ALA A 189 26.69 -9.02 -18.65
C ALA A 189 25.53 -8.78 -19.64
N PRO A 190 25.68 -9.21 -20.90
CA PRO A 190 24.68 -8.96 -21.95
C PRO A 190 23.40 -9.78 -21.77
N TYR A 191 23.36 -10.74 -20.83
CA TYR A 191 22.16 -11.51 -20.54
C TYR A 191 21.63 -11.14 -19.15
N LEU A 192 20.40 -10.61 -19.11
CA LEU A 192 19.67 -10.37 -17.88
C LEU A 192 18.91 -11.65 -17.49
N GLU A 193 19.22 -12.19 -16.31
CA GLU A 193 18.67 -13.45 -15.82
C GLU A 193 17.18 -13.33 -15.47
N ASP A 194 16.43 -14.43 -15.58
CA ASP A 194 14.99 -14.49 -15.25
C ASP A 194 14.72 -14.32 -13.75
N SER A 195 15.75 -14.50 -12.90
CA SER A 195 15.65 -14.32 -11.44
C SER A 195 15.66 -12.85 -11.01
N ILE A 196 15.94 -11.92 -11.92
CA ILE A 196 15.89 -10.49 -11.63
C ILE A 196 14.42 -10.08 -11.47
N ASP A 197 14.07 -9.46 -10.35
CA ASP A 197 12.70 -9.08 -10.05
C ASP A 197 12.30 -7.75 -10.69
N LEU A 198 13.26 -6.85 -10.84
CA LEU A 198 13.07 -5.53 -11.45
C LEU A 198 14.36 -5.03 -12.10
N VAL A 199 14.26 -4.55 -13.34
CA VAL A 199 15.31 -3.76 -13.99
C VAL A 199 14.94 -2.29 -13.93
N VAL A 200 15.92 -1.43 -13.64
CA VAL A 200 15.77 0.03 -13.57
C VAL A 200 16.69 0.69 -14.59
N ILE A 201 16.08 1.47 -15.49
CA ILE A 201 16.78 2.37 -16.41
C ILE A 201 16.60 3.78 -15.87
N ALA A 202 17.59 4.29 -15.14
CA ALA A 202 17.48 5.53 -14.39
C ALA A 202 18.08 6.72 -15.15
N ALA A 203 17.32 7.27 -16.11
CA ALA A 203 17.66 8.47 -16.86
C ALA A 203 19.05 8.45 -17.53
N PRO A 204 19.28 7.54 -18.50
CA PRO A 204 20.53 7.51 -19.24
C PRO A 204 20.78 8.79 -20.02
N ARG A 205 22.02 9.28 -19.96
CA ARG A 205 22.46 10.51 -20.63
C ARG A 205 23.27 10.25 -21.90
N ARG A 206 23.65 8.99 -22.15
CA ARG A 206 24.35 8.55 -23.38
C ARG A 206 23.56 7.48 -24.14
N PRO A 207 23.74 7.37 -25.46
CA PRO A 207 23.06 6.36 -26.25
C PRO A 207 23.55 4.94 -25.94
N TYR A 208 22.61 4.00 -25.85
CA TYR A 208 22.87 2.57 -25.72
C TYR A 208 23.39 1.98 -27.03
N PHE A 209 24.23 0.95 -26.93
CA PHE A 209 24.65 0.17 -28.09
C PHE A 209 23.53 -0.77 -28.55
N PRO A 210 23.45 -1.10 -29.85
CA PRO A 210 22.41 -2.00 -30.37
C PRO A 210 22.32 -3.36 -29.66
N GLY A 211 23.45 -3.90 -29.20
CA GLY A 211 23.47 -5.15 -28.42
C GLY A 211 22.81 -5.01 -27.05
N GLU A 212 22.99 -3.88 -26.38
CA GLU A 212 22.38 -3.60 -25.07
C GLU A 212 20.86 -3.42 -25.19
N ILE A 213 20.43 -2.70 -26.23
CA ILE A 213 19.01 -2.53 -26.56
C ILE A 213 18.36 -3.90 -26.82
N ALA A 214 19.04 -4.78 -27.56
CA ALA A 214 18.55 -6.13 -27.82
C ALA A 214 18.42 -6.96 -26.53
N SER A 215 19.36 -6.82 -25.59
CA SER A 215 19.30 -7.48 -24.27
C SER A 215 18.11 -7.00 -23.43
N LEU A 216 17.85 -5.68 -23.40
CA LEU A 216 16.70 -5.11 -22.70
C LEU A 216 15.38 -5.57 -23.31
N ASP A 217 15.28 -5.54 -24.64
CA ASP A 217 14.09 -6.00 -25.35
C ASP A 217 13.84 -7.50 -25.11
N ASP A 218 14.88 -8.34 -25.17
CA ASP A 218 14.77 -9.77 -24.81
C ASP A 218 14.24 -9.98 -23.38
N TYR A 219 14.79 -9.27 -22.39
CA TYR A 219 14.30 -9.33 -21.00
C TYR A 219 12.82 -8.93 -20.88
N VAL A 220 12.41 -7.85 -21.56
CA VAL A 220 11.01 -7.41 -21.59
C VAL A 220 10.11 -8.43 -22.28
N ARG A 221 10.55 -9.04 -23.39
CA ARG A 221 9.79 -10.09 -24.08
C ARG A 221 9.64 -11.38 -23.26
N ARG A 222 10.60 -11.68 -22.39
CA ARG A 222 10.54 -12.82 -21.45
C ARG A 222 9.62 -12.60 -20.25
N GLY A 223 9.06 -11.40 -20.07
CA GLY A 223 8.13 -11.11 -18.98
C GLY A 223 8.76 -10.35 -17.80
N GLY A 224 9.98 -9.84 -17.94
CA GLY A 224 10.65 -9.08 -16.88
C GLY A 224 9.99 -7.73 -16.58
N ASN A 225 10.02 -7.31 -15.32
CA ASN A 225 9.49 -6.01 -14.88
C ASN A 225 10.52 -4.90 -15.09
N LEU A 226 10.06 -3.70 -15.41
CA LEU A 226 10.94 -2.57 -15.73
C LEU A 226 10.42 -1.25 -15.14
N LEU A 227 11.32 -0.53 -14.46
CA LEU A 227 11.18 0.88 -14.16
C LEU A 227 12.02 1.68 -15.15
N TRP A 228 11.39 2.50 -15.98
CA TRP A 228 12.07 3.38 -16.91
C TRP A 228 11.85 4.83 -16.51
N LEU A 229 12.94 5.50 -16.17
CA LEU A 229 12.95 6.91 -15.83
C LEU A 229 13.64 7.66 -16.95
N SER A 230 13.01 8.73 -17.41
CA SER A 230 13.59 9.64 -18.41
C SER A 230 13.78 11.02 -17.81
N GLU A 231 14.66 11.79 -18.43
CA GLU A 231 14.89 13.20 -18.14
C GLU A 231 14.76 13.97 -19.45
N ILE A 232 14.64 15.29 -19.35
CA ILE A 232 14.65 16.13 -20.54
C ILE A 232 16.01 16.02 -21.21
N ALA A 233 16.00 15.65 -22.50
CA ALA A 233 17.21 15.58 -23.30
C ALA A 233 17.83 16.98 -23.43
N ARG A 234 18.95 17.22 -22.74
CA ARG A 234 19.67 18.50 -22.78
C ARG A 234 20.28 18.79 -24.16
N ASP A 235 20.58 17.74 -24.94
CA ASP A 235 21.10 17.84 -26.31
C ASP A 235 20.13 17.18 -27.31
N LYS A 236 19.62 17.97 -28.27
CA LYS A 236 18.71 17.52 -29.35
C LYS A 236 19.31 16.50 -30.34
N VAL A 237 20.54 16.03 -30.13
CA VAL A 237 21.35 15.39 -31.18
C VAL A 237 21.34 13.86 -31.15
N ALA A 238 21.02 13.21 -30.02
CA ALA A 238 20.62 11.80 -29.95
C ALA A 238 20.16 11.48 -28.53
N GLY A 239 18.91 11.06 -28.35
CA GLY A 239 18.44 10.48 -27.07
C GLY A 239 19.18 9.18 -26.74
N PRO A 240 18.79 8.46 -25.67
CA PRO A 240 19.50 7.26 -25.22
C PRO A 240 19.44 6.07 -26.20
N GLY A 241 18.82 6.22 -27.38
CA GLY A 241 18.71 5.15 -28.38
C GLY A 241 17.68 4.08 -28.01
N LEU A 242 16.86 4.31 -26.99
CA LEU A 242 15.85 3.37 -26.49
C LEU A 242 14.53 3.39 -27.29
N GLN A 243 14.53 3.85 -28.55
CA GLN A 243 13.31 3.97 -29.36
C GLN A 243 12.61 2.61 -29.55
N LEU A 244 13.37 1.53 -29.72
CA LEU A 244 12.77 0.19 -29.81
C LEU A 244 11.96 -0.16 -28.54
N LEU A 245 12.44 0.26 -27.37
CA LEU A 245 11.75 0.05 -26.10
C LEU A 245 10.54 0.97 -25.98
N ALA A 246 10.66 2.25 -26.38
CA ALA A 246 9.54 3.20 -26.51
C ALA A 246 8.41 2.63 -27.38
N ASP A 247 8.74 2.18 -28.59
CA ASP A 247 7.79 1.61 -29.55
C ASP A 247 7.11 0.36 -28.99
N ASN A 248 7.87 -0.51 -28.31
CA ASN A 248 7.35 -1.73 -27.69
C ASN A 248 6.40 -1.44 -26.52
N LEU A 249 6.59 -0.33 -25.79
CA LEU A 249 5.74 0.07 -24.67
C LEU A 249 4.62 1.04 -25.10
N GLY A 250 4.73 1.65 -26.29
CA GLY A 250 3.81 2.69 -26.76
C GLY A 250 3.98 3.99 -25.96
N VAL A 251 5.22 4.35 -25.62
CA VAL A 251 5.53 5.51 -24.77
C VAL A 251 6.65 6.33 -25.37
N ASP A 252 6.38 7.61 -25.62
CA ASP A 252 7.37 8.60 -26.06
C ASP A 252 7.44 9.75 -25.05
N THR A 253 8.56 10.48 -25.05
CA THR A 253 8.70 11.72 -24.27
C THR A 253 8.37 12.92 -25.14
N LEU A 254 7.52 13.82 -24.64
CA LEU A 254 7.27 15.12 -25.26
C LEU A 254 8.48 16.04 -25.09
N GLU A 255 8.67 16.95 -26.05
CA GLU A 255 9.70 17.99 -25.94
C GLU A 255 9.30 19.05 -24.91
N GLY A 256 10.29 19.57 -24.18
CA GLY A 256 10.12 20.69 -23.25
C GLY A 256 10.02 20.27 -21.78
N THR A 257 10.22 21.26 -20.91
CA THR A 257 10.06 21.11 -19.45
C THR A 257 8.62 21.34 -19.08
N VAL A 258 8.06 20.52 -18.22
CA VAL A 258 6.70 20.75 -17.75
C VAL A 258 6.66 21.91 -16.76
N ILE A 259 5.81 22.89 -17.04
CA ILE A 259 5.52 24.02 -16.16
C ILE A 259 4.09 23.86 -15.63
N ASP A 260 3.96 23.97 -14.31
CA ASP A 260 2.68 24.07 -13.62
C ASP A 260 2.51 25.49 -13.08
N ALA A 261 1.38 26.12 -13.43
CA ALA A 261 1.09 27.50 -13.03
C ALA A 261 1.06 27.69 -11.51
N ALA A 262 0.60 26.68 -10.75
CA ALA A 262 0.57 26.76 -9.29
C ALA A 262 1.99 26.69 -8.70
N SER A 263 2.81 25.76 -9.19
CA SER A 263 4.22 25.63 -8.80
C SER A 263 5.05 26.86 -9.18
N GLN A 264 4.85 27.42 -10.38
CA GLN A 264 5.46 28.68 -10.82
C GLN A 264 5.11 29.85 -9.89
N ALA A 265 3.86 29.92 -9.41
CA ALA A 265 3.42 30.96 -8.48
C ALA A 265 4.08 30.85 -7.09
N LEU A 266 4.53 29.66 -6.68
CA LEU A 266 5.25 29.45 -5.43
C LEU A 266 6.70 29.96 -5.52
N GLN A 267 7.37 29.74 -6.66
CA GLN A 267 8.76 30.14 -6.86
C GLN A 267 9.03 30.58 -8.30
N ALA A 268 8.78 31.86 -8.57
CA ALA A 268 8.88 32.43 -9.91
C ALA A 268 10.31 32.40 -10.51
N GLU A 269 11.35 32.29 -9.68
CA GLU A 269 12.75 32.23 -10.12
C GLU A 269 13.20 30.82 -10.52
N SER A 270 12.45 29.77 -10.18
CA SER A 270 12.78 28.37 -10.51
C SER A 270 11.49 27.57 -10.67
N PRO A 271 10.71 27.79 -11.74
CA PRO A 271 9.41 27.14 -11.94
C PRO A 271 9.53 25.75 -12.56
N ASP A 272 10.74 25.19 -12.63
CA ASP A 272 11.08 23.91 -13.21
C ASP A 272 10.81 22.75 -12.24
N PHE A 273 9.71 22.80 -11.49
CA PHE A 273 9.24 21.69 -10.68
C PHE A 273 7.71 21.60 -10.71
N VAL A 274 7.21 20.39 -10.52
CA VAL A 274 5.78 20.10 -10.43
C VAL A 274 5.49 19.49 -9.06
N LEU A 275 4.51 20.04 -8.36
CA LEU A 275 3.95 19.46 -7.15
C LEU A 275 2.63 18.77 -7.46
N LEU A 276 2.60 17.44 -7.31
CA LEU A 276 1.38 16.65 -7.47
C LEU A 276 0.78 16.32 -6.11
N ASP A 277 -0.41 16.85 -5.84
CA ASP A 277 -1.19 16.57 -4.62
C ASP A 277 -2.46 15.74 -4.90
N ARG A 278 -2.75 15.49 -6.18
CA ARG A 278 -3.85 14.68 -6.67
C ARG A 278 -3.32 13.65 -7.65
N PHE A 279 -3.83 12.44 -7.52
CA PHE A 279 -3.39 11.33 -8.33
C PHE A 279 -4.58 10.54 -8.87
N PRO A 280 -4.47 9.96 -10.08
CA PRO A 280 -5.36 8.89 -10.51
C PRO A 280 -5.38 7.75 -9.49
N ALA A 281 -6.49 6.99 -9.44
CA ALA A 281 -6.62 5.88 -8.53
C ALA A 281 -5.61 4.76 -8.88
N HIS A 282 -4.59 4.58 -8.04
CA HIS A 282 -3.58 3.53 -8.22
C HIS A 282 -3.01 3.09 -6.86
N PRO A 283 -2.72 1.78 -6.62
CA PRO A 283 -2.21 1.31 -5.33
C PRO A 283 -0.92 1.99 -4.86
N ILE A 284 -0.04 2.35 -5.80
CA ILE A 284 1.23 3.08 -5.55
C ILE A 284 0.98 4.41 -4.81
N VAL A 285 -0.07 5.14 -5.18
CA VAL A 285 -0.33 6.52 -4.68
C VAL A 285 -1.41 6.55 -3.60
N ALA A 286 -2.11 5.43 -3.36
CA ALA A 286 -3.28 5.35 -2.49
C ALA A 286 -3.00 5.74 -1.01
N ARG A 287 -1.74 5.65 -0.57
CA ARG A 287 -1.33 5.92 0.82
C ARG A 287 -0.53 7.22 0.98
N LEU A 288 -0.32 7.97 -0.10
CA LEU A 288 0.44 9.22 -0.03
C LEU A 288 -0.40 10.27 0.70
N THR A 289 0.21 10.90 1.71
CA THR A 289 -0.44 11.92 2.55
C THR A 289 0.06 13.33 2.26
N SER A 290 1.13 13.46 1.49
CA SER A 290 1.79 14.71 1.12
C SER A 290 2.01 14.76 -0.40
N PRO A 291 2.21 15.93 -1.01
CA PRO A 291 2.51 16.04 -2.44
C PRO A 291 3.79 15.29 -2.84
N VAL A 292 3.85 14.86 -4.11
CA VAL A 292 5.08 14.37 -4.76
C VAL A 292 5.67 15.50 -5.57
N LEU A 293 6.97 15.76 -5.38
CA LEU A 293 7.72 16.80 -6.07
C LEU A 293 8.54 16.17 -7.19
N LEU A 294 8.29 16.59 -8.42
CA LEU A 294 9.06 16.19 -9.60
C LEU A 294 9.78 17.42 -10.18
N PRO A 295 11.10 17.55 -9.98
CA PRO A 295 11.87 18.61 -10.63
C PRO A 295 12.14 18.27 -12.10
N GLN A 296 12.19 19.29 -12.96
CA GLN A 296 12.52 19.21 -14.39
C GLN A 296 11.80 18.08 -15.14
N ALA A 297 10.55 17.81 -14.76
CA ALA A 297 9.80 16.69 -15.33
C ALA A 297 9.54 16.88 -16.83
N SER A 298 9.66 15.76 -17.55
CA SER A 298 9.24 15.60 -18.95
C SER A 298 7.84 14.98 -19.01
N ALA A 299 7.03 15.43 -19.96
CA ALA A 299 5.73 14.83 -20.21
C ALA A 299 5.84 13.61 -21.14
N LEU A 300 4.90 12.69 -21.01
CA LEU A 300 4.82 11.44 -21.76
C LEU A 300 3.67 11.48 -22.76
N ALA A 301 3.95 11.05 -23.99
CA ALA A 301 2.94 10.72 -24.99
C ALA A 301 2.72 9.20 -24.99
N VAL A 302 1.46 8.78 -25.02
CA VAL A 302 1.09 7.38 -24.85
C VAL A 302 0.24 6.91 -26.03
N THR A 303 0.68 5.82 -26.66
CA THR A 303 -0.04 5.12 -27.71
C THR A 303 -0.54 3.78 -27.17
N PRO A 304 -1.86 3.56 -27.05
CA PRO A 304 -2.40 2.27 -26.60
C PRO A 304 -2.01 1.13 -27.54
N LEU A 305 -1.41 0.08 -27.00
CA LEU A 305 -1.06 -1.14 -27.74
C LEU A 305 -1.96 -2.31 -27.30
N ALA A 306 -2.14 -3.28 -28.19
CA ALA A 306 -2.90 -4.49 -27.87
C ALA A 306 -2.14 -5.38 -26.87
N GLY A 307 -2.87 -6.00 -25.94
CA GLY A 307 -2.28 -6.92 -24.96
C GLY A 307 -1.62 -6.26 -23.75
N GLN A 308 -1.73 -4.94 -23.62
CA GLN A 308 -1.27 -4.21 -22.44
C GLN A 308 -2.35 -3.24 -21.94
N GLN A 309 -2.40 -3.05 -20.63
CA GLN A 309 -3.24 -2.05 -19.98
C GLN A 309 -2.35 -0.91 -19.49
N ILE A 310 -2.53 0.28 -20.06
CA ILE A 310 -1.81 1.47 -19.61
C ILE A 310 -2.70 2.27 -18.66
N LEU A 311 -2.18 2.61 -17.49
CA LEU A 311 -2.87 3.40 -16.48
C LEU A 311 -2.07 4.66 -16.17
N PRO A 312 -2.71 5.84 -16.10
CA PRO A 312 -2.04 7.05 -15.66
C PRO A 312 -1.66 6.92 -14.17
N LEU A 313 -0.44 7.32 -13.82
CA LEU A 313 0.06 7.29 -12.44
C LEU A 313 0.28 8.70 -11.90
N LEU A 314 0.97 9.54 -12.67
CA LEU A 314 1.29 10.92 -12.34
C LEU A 314 0.76 11.82 -13.45
N GLN A 315 -0.10 12.77 -13.12
CA GLN A 315 -0.76 13.65 -14.08
C GLN A 315 -0.79 15.08 -13.53
N THR A 316 -0.45 16.05 -14.36
CA THR A 316 -0.50 17.46 -13.98
C THR A 316 -1.93 18.00 -13.93
N PRO A 317 -2.16 19.14 -13.26
CA PRO A 317 -3.40 19.90 -13.40
C PRO A 317 -3.59 20.45 -14.83
N ASP A 318 -4.82 20.84 -15.18
CA ASP A 318 -5.13 21.45 -16.49
C ASP A 318 -4.32 22.73 -16.77
N ALA A 319 -3.97 23.48 -15.72
CA ALA A 319 -3.17 24.71 -15.81
C ALA A 319 -1.65 24.41 -15.88
N SER A 320 -1.26 23.56 -16.82
CA SER A 320 0.14 23.20 -17.08
C SER A 320 0.41 23.13 -18.58
N TRP A 321 1.67 23.20 -18.97
CA TRP A 321 2.11 23.04 -20.36
C TRP A 321 3.55 22.54 -20.44
N THR A 322 3.96 22.06 -21.61
CA THR A 322 5.38 21.83 -21.92
C THR A 322 6.00 23.14 -22.40
N GLU A 323 7.05 23.62 -21.75
CA GLU A 323 7.81 24.82 -22.10
C GLU A 323 9.06 24.44 -22.90
N THR A 324 9.18 24.96 -24.11
CA THR A 324 10.31 24.67 -25.00
C THR A 324 11.30 25.83 -25.14
N GLY A 325 10.92 27.00 -24.63
CA GLY A 325 11.72 28.22 -24.62
C GLY A 325 12.65 28.34 -23.41
N ALA A 326 13.07 29.58 -23.13
CA ALA A 326 13.95 29.88 -22.01
C ALA A 326 13.16 29.96 -20.70
N LEU A 327 13.60 29.22 -19.68
CA LEU A 327 13.02 29.25 -18.33
C LEU A 327 13.39 30.50 -17.52
N SER A 328 13.54 31.65 -18.18
CA SER A 328 13.92 32.91 -17.55
C SER A 328 12.98 34.03 -18.00
N GLY A 329 12.42 34.79 -17.04
CA GLY A 329 11.51 35.89 -17.33
C GLY A 329 10.04 35.48 -17.24
N ALA A 330 9.18 36.08 -18.07
CA ALA A 330 7.76 35.75 -18.11
C ALA A 330 7.56 34.47 -18.93
N ILE A 331 7.41 33.35 -18.23
CA ILE A 331 7.15 32.03 -18.83
C ILE A 331 5.63 31.86 -18.90
N GLN A 332 5.11 31.62 -20.10
CA GLN A 332 3.70 31.49 -20.41
C GLN A 332 3.53 30.50 -21.56
N PHE A 333 2.39 29.83 -21.62
CA PHE A 333 2.09 28.93 -22.73
C PHE A 333 2.01 29.70 -24.06
N ASP A 334 2.79 29.27 -25.05
CA ASP A 334 2.84 29.88 -26.37
C ASP A 334 1.97 29.09 -27.38
N GLU A 335 0.74 29.55 -27.60
CA GLU A 335 -0.19 28.95 -28.56
C GLU A 335 0.37 28.92 -30.00
N GLY A 336 0.20 27.78 -30.68
CA GLY A 336 0.63 27.60 -32.07
C GLY A 336 2.08 27.20 -32.26
N THR A 337 2.79 26.88 -31.17
CA THR A 337 4.13 26.29 -31.18
C THR A 337 4.06 24.76 -31.02
N SER A 338 5.20 24.11 -30.75
CA SER A 338 5.27 22.68 -30.40
C SER A 338 4.85 22.39 -28.95
N GLU A 339 4.51 23.42 -28.17
CA GLU A 339 4.07 23.28 -26.80
C GLU A 339 2.70 22.62 -26.68
N VAL A 340 2.55 21.76 -25.67
CA VAL A 340 1.34 20.99 -25.40
C VAL A 340 0.74 21.47 -24.09
N ALA A 341 -0.50 21.92 -24.15
CA ALA A 341 -1.28 22.27 -22.96
C ALA A 341 -1.73 21.02 -22.19
N GLY A 342 -1.87 21.16 -20.88
CA GLY A 342 -2.26 20.09 -19.98
C GLY A 342 -3.75 19.70 -20.05
N PRO A 343 -4.13 18.66 -19.30
CA PRO A 343 -3.31 17.91 -18.35
C PRO A 343 -2.30 16.97 -19.04
N LEU A 344 -1.08 16.94 -18.54
CA LEU A 344 0.05 16.18 -19.07
C LEU A 344 0.32 14.95 -18.20
N LEU A 345 0.69 13.84 -18.83
CA LEU A 345 1.12 12.63 -18.11
C LEU A 345 2.60 12.76 -17.79
N LEU A 346 2.96 12.69 -16.52
CA LEU A 346 4.36 12.65 -16.06
C LEU A 346 4.81 11.22 -15.75
N GLY A 347 3.86 10.32 -15.54
CA GLY A 347 4.16 8.94 -15.22
C GLY A 347 2.97 8.04 -15.50
N ILE A 348 3.26 6.85 -15.99
CA ILE A 348 2.28 5.81 -16.30
C ILE A 348 2.75 4.47 -15.78
N THR A 349 1.80 3.57 -15.54
CA THR A 349 2.05 2.15 -15.35
C THR A 349 1.50 1.37 -16.54
N ILE A 350 2.15 0.24 -16.84
CA ILE A 350 1.69 -0.69 -17.87
C ILE A 350 1.63 -2.08 -17.23
N GLU A 351 0.50 -2.76 -17.36
CA GLU A 351 0.34 -4.15 -16.96
C GLU A 351 0.12 -5.02 -18.20
N ARG A 352 0.83 -6.16 -18.25
CA ARG A 352 0.66 -7.17 -19.28
C ARG A 352 0.36 -8.52 -18.64
N PRO A 353 -0.79 -9.14 -18.94
CA PRO A 353 -1.11 -10.47 -18.42
C PRO A 353 -0.17 -11.51 -19.04
N LEU A 354 0.48 -12.30 -18.19
CA LEU A 354 1.26 -13.46 -18.59
C LEU A 354 0.46 -14.74 -18.36
N VAL A 355 0.98 -15.88 -18.85
CA VAL A 355 0.42 -17.20 -18.55
C VAL A 355 0.40 -17.46 -17.04
N THR A 356 1.43 -16.96 -16.33
CA THR A 356 1.56 -17.02 -14.88
C THR A 356 1.92 -15.64 -14.36
N GLY A 357 0.98 -14.96 -13.71
CA GLY A 357 1.20 -13.64 -13.09
C GLY A 357 0.98 -12.45 -14.03
N MET A 358 1.50 -11.30 -13.62
CA MET A 358 1.40 -10.02 -14.32
C MET A 358 2.80 -9.44 -14.49
N GLN A 359 3.14 -9.04 -15.72
CA GLN A 359 4.31 -8.23 -16.00
C GLN A 359 3.95 -6.76 -15.82
N ARG A 360 4.84 -6.01 -15.15
CA ARG A 360 4.61 -4.61 -14.81
C ARG A 360 5.72 -3.70 -15.28
N PHE A 361 5.30 -2.53 -15.75
CA PHE A 361 6.18 -1.43 -16.09
C PHE A 361 5.73 -0.16 -15.40
N ALA A 362 6.68 0.71 -15.11
CA ALA A 362 6.41 2.11 -14.87
C ALA A 362 7.36 2.96 -15.71
N VAL A 363 6.81 3.96 -16.37
CA VAL A 363 7.59 4.97 -17.09
C VAL A 363 7.31 6.31 -16.44
N ILE A 364 8.34 7.02 -15.99
CA ILE A 364 8.22 8.32 -15.32
C ILE A 364 9.19 9.29 -15.97
N GLY A 365 8.70 10.47 -16.31
CA GLY A 365 9.44 11.54 -16.96
C GLY A 365 10.37 12.33 -16.03
N ASP A 366 10.81 11.74 -14.93
CA ASP A 366 11.73 12.34 -13.97
C ASP A 366 12.45 11.23 -13.19
N ALA A 367 13.77 11.33 -13.04
CA ALA A 367 14.53 10.43 -12.17
C ALA A 367 14.98 11.12 -10.86
N ASP A 368 14.87 12.45 -10.78
CA ASP A 368 15.30 13.23 -9.65
C ASP A 368 14.37 13.11 -8.44
N PHE A 369 13.07 12.79 -8.59
CA PHE A 369 12.17 12.64 -7.43
C PHE A 369 12.72 11.71 -6.34
N ALA A 370 13.45 10.68 -6.73
CA ALA A 370 14.05 9.67 -5.85
C ALA A 370 15.57 9.86 -5.62
N ALA A 371 16.15 10.93 -6.17
CA ALA A 371 17.52 11.30 -5.87
C ALA A 371 17.69 11.70 -4.40
N SER A 372 18.89 11.50 -3.87
CA SER A 372 19.21 11.71 -2.45
C SER A 372 18.87 13.12 -1.94
N GLN A 373 18.94 14.14 -2.79
CA GLN A 373 18.58 15.52 -2.43
C GLN A 373 17.07 15.82 -2.41
N PHE A 374 16.26 15.02 -3.12
CA PHE A 374 14.81 15.22 -3.22
C PHE A 374 14.00 14.21 -2.41
N LEU A 375 14.63 13.18 -1.87
CA LEU A 375 13.97 12.08 -1.17
C LEU A 375 13.11 12.52 0.03
N ASP A 376 13.54 13.54 0.76
CA ASP A 376 12.84 14.06 1.95
C ASP A 376 11.73 15.09 1.62
N ASN A 377 11.49 15.38 0.32
CA ASN A 377 10.40 16.26 -0.09
C ASN A 377 9.07 15.52 -0.14
N GLY A 378 8.11 16.01 0.64
CA GLY A 378 6.73 15.53 0.60
C GLY A 378 6.64 14.01 0.76
N SER A 379 6.04 13.35 -0.23
CA SER A 379 5.89 11.88 -0.27
C SER A 379 6.90 11.17 -1.18
N ASN A 380 7.96 11.84 -1.66
CA ASN A 380 8.87 11.26 -2.67
C ASN A 380 9.45 9.90 -2.23
N LYS A 381 9.93 9.80 -1.00
CA LYS A 381 10.36 8.52 -0.41
C LYS A 381 9.25 7.45 -0.44
N ALA A 382 8.10 7.75 0.15
CA ALA A 382 6.99 6.79 0.24
C ALA A 382 6.45 6.37 -1.14
N PHE A 383 6.46 7.28 -2.11
CA PHE A 383 6.12 7.01 -3.50
C PHE A 383 7.12 6.05 -4.14
N THR A 384 8.42 6.29 -3.95
CA THR A 384 9.49 5.44 -4.48
C THR A 384 9.41 4.02 -3.90
N GLU A 385 9.23 3.89 -2.58
CA GLU A 385 9.04 2.59 -1.92
C GLU A 385 7.83 1.83 -2.48
N SER A 386 6.68 2.52 -2.58
CA SER A 386 5.44 1.92 -3.07
C SER A 386 5.53 1.51 -4.55
N LEU A 387 6.24 2.31 -5.36
CA LEU A 387 6.50 2.05 -6.78
C LEU A 387 7.33 0.77 -6.96
N ILE A 388 8.46 0.66 -6.26
CA ILE A 388 9.34 -0.51 -6.36
C ILE A 388 8.65 -1.78 -5.84
N LEU A 389 7.88 -1.68 -4.75
CA LEU A 389 7.09 -2.80 -4.23
C LEU A 389 6.03 -3.28 -5.24
N TRP A 390 5.32 -2.35 -5.88
CA TRP A 390 4.33 -2.69 -6.90
C TRP A 390 4.96 -3.40 -8.11
N LEU A 391 6.10 -2.89 -8.58
CA LEU A 391 6.83 -3.40 -9.75
C LEU A 391 7.45 -4.77 -9.51
N THR A 392 7.89 -5.06 -8.29
CA THR A 392 8.43 -6.39 -7.92
C THR A 392 7.33 -7.45 -7.69
N GLY A 393 6.11 -7.19 -8.19
CA GLY A 393 5.00 -8.14 -8.21
C GLY A 393 4.12 -8.14 -6.95
N GLU A 394 4.40 -7.31 -5.95
CA GLU A 394 3.63 -7.31 -4.70
C GLU A 394 2.39 -6.42 -4.73
N SER A 395 1.56 -6.49 -5.78
CA SER A 395 0.29 -5.75 -5.74
C SER A 395 -0.56 -6.23 -4.57
N GLU A 396 -0.52 -7.51 -4.20
CA GLU A 396 -1.20 -8.00 -3.00
C GLU A 396 -0.67 -7.35 -1.70
N ALA A 397 0.55 -6.78 -1.65
CA ALA A 397 0.98 -5.93 -0.51
C ALA A 397 0.15 -4.65 -0.42
N LEU A 398 -0.16 -4.10 -1.59
CA LEU A 398 -0.76 -2.79 -1.80
C LEU A 398 -2.29 -2.89 -1.92
N ASP A 399 -2.81 -4.06 -2.32
CA ASP A 399 -4.22 -4.40 -2.54
C ASP A 399 -4.99 -4.61 -1.25
N PHE A 400 -4.30 -4.67 -0.09
CA PHE A 400 -5.00 -4.49 1.17
C PHE A 400 -5.42 -3.03 1.37
N VAL A 401 -6.10 -2.37 0.43
CA VAL A 401 -6.98 -1.22 0.70
C VAL A 401 -8.04 -1.13 -0.41
N THR A 402 -9.24 -1.65 -0.15
CA THR A 402 -10.51 -0.89 -0.32
C THR A 402 -11.69 -1.66 0.24
N GLN A 403 -11.88 -1.57 1.55
CA GLN A 403 -13.19 -1.16 2.04
C GLN A 403 -12.95 -0.07 3.08
N LYS A 404 -13.30 1.16 2.72
CA LYS A 404 -13.57 2.20 3.71
C LYS A 404 -14.64 1.62 4.65
N ALA A 405 -14.44 1.70 5.96
CA ALA A 405 -15.49 1.33 6.90
C ALA A 405 -16.74 2.16 6.54
N ILE A 406 -17.79 1.52 6.04
CA ILE A 406 -19.05 2.19 5.72
C ILE A 406 -19.68 2.73 7.03
N ASP A 407 -19.34 2.09 8.16
CA ASP A 407 -19.92 2.36 9.48
C ASP A 407 -18.88 2.84 10.52
N SER A 408 -17.92 3.69 10.15
CA SER A 408 -17.09 4.36 11.17
C SER A 408 -17.76 5.60 11.77
N GLU A 409 -18.85 6.08 11.17
CA GLU A 409 -19.63 7.21 11.67
C GLU A 409 -21.12 6.88 11.64
N LEU A 410 -21.75 6.83 12.82
CA LEU A 410 -23.20 6.75 12.93
C LEU A 410 -23.78 8.17 12.83
N GLN A 411 -24.02 8.65 11.60
CA GLN A 411 -24.71 9.92 11.38
C GLN A 411 -26.23 9.71 11.46
N LEU A 412 -26.78 9.79 12.67
CA LEU A 412 -28.23 9.76 12.87
C LEU A 412 -28.84 11.13 12.58
N ASP A 413 -29.84 11.18 11.70
CA ASP A 413 -30.67 12.38 11.56
C ASP A 413 -31.34 12.72 12.91
N ASN A 414 -31.53 14.00 13.20
CA ASN A 414 -32.05 14.48 14.47
C ASN A 414 -33.44 13.90 14.77
N ARG A 415 -34.22 13.58 13.72
CA ARG A 415 -35.51 12.86 13.83
C ARG A 415 -35.34 11.42 14.29
N ALA A 416 -34.31 10.72 13.80
CA ALA A 416 -34.00 9.36 14.22
C ALA A 416 -33.60 9.33 15.69
N ILE A 417 -32.80 10.30 16.16
CA ILE A 417 -32.42 10.44 17.57
C ILE A 417 -33.64 10.65 18.47
N ILE A 418 -34.56 11.56 18.09
CA ILE A 418 -35.78 11.83 18.85
C ILE A 418 -36.69 10.59 18.89
N MET A 419 -36.85 9.90 17.77
CA MET A 419 -37.65 8.67 17.70
C MET A 419 -37.04 7.57 18.58
N LEU A 420 -35.74 7.35 18.49
CA LEU A 420 -35.04 6.34 19.30
C LEU A 420 -35.19 6.65 20.79
N THR A 421 -35.03 7.92 21.16
CA THR A 421 -35.20 8.39 22.54
C THR A 421 -36.63 8.16 23.04
N ALA A 422 -37.65 8.46 22.23
CA ALA A 422 -39.04 8.23 22.60
C ALA A 422 -39.37 6.74 22.75
N VAL A 423 -38.84 5.88 21.87
CA VAL A 423 -39.05 4.42 21.94
C VAL A 423 -38.40 3.82 23.18
N TYR A 424 -37.15 4.17 23.48
CA TYR A 424 -36.45 3.61 24.64
C TYR A 424 -36.94 4.17 25.97
N LEU A 425 -37.26 5.48 26.04
CA LEU A 425 -37.65 6.13 27.29
C LEU A 425 -39.13 5.91 27.63
N ALA A 426 -40.01 5.84 26.62
CA ALA A 426 -41.46 5.74 26.84
C ALA A 426 -42.07 4.47 26.23
N GLY A 427 -41.67 4.08 25.02
CA GLY A 427 -42.24 2.93 24.31
C GLY A 427 -42.00 1.59 25.02
N ILE A 428 -40.74 1.28 25.34
CA ILE A 428 -40.36 0.02 25.99
C ILE A 428 -40.97 -0.07 27.42
N PRO A 429 -40.86 0.96 28.28
CA PRO A 429 -41.51 0.92 29.59
C PRO A 429 -43.03 0.77 29.51
N ALA A 430 -43.69 1.43 28.57
CA ALA A 430 -45.14 1.27 28.36
C ALA A 430 -45.51 -0.15 27.92
N LEU A 431 -44.75 -0.75 27.01
CA LEU A 431 -44.94 -2.13 26.59
C LEU A 431 -44.76 -3.12 27.75
N LEU A 432 -43.74 -2.91 28.58
CA LEU A 432 -43.51 -3.73 29.78
C LEU A 432 -44.65 -3.59 30.79
N LEU A 433 -45.17 -2.38 31.00
CA LEU A 433 -46.32 -2.13 31.88
C LEU A 433 -47.61 -2.76 31.33
N ILE A 434 -47.86 -2.68 30.03
CA ILE A 434 -48.99 -3.32 29.36
C ILE A 434 -48.86 -4.84 29.47
N GLY A 435 -47.67 -5.40 29.24
CA GLY A 435 -47.38 -6.81 29.42
C GLY A 435 -47.64 -7.28 30.86
N ALA A 436 -47.14 -6.53 31.85
CA ALA A 436 -47.39 -6.80 33.26
C ALA A 436 -48.89 -6.71 33.61
N GLY A 437 -49.61 -5.73 33.04
CA GLY A 437 -51.05 -5.57 33.19
C GLY A 437 -51.84 -6.74 32.60
N LEU A 438 -51.51 -7.17 31.39
CA LEU A 438 -52.10 -8.33 30.72
C LEU A 438 -51.85 -9.63 31.49
N VAL A 439 -50.64 -9.84 31.99
CA VAL A 439 -50.30 -10.99 32.84
C VAL A 439 -51.11 -10.96 34.14
N ARG A 440 -51.26 -9.80 34.78
CA ARG A 440 -52.06 -9.64 35.99
C ARG A 440 -53.55 -9.88 35.73
N TRP A 441 -54.08 -9.44 34.58
CA TRP A 441 -55.47 -9.64 34.19
C TRP A 441 -55.78 -11.11 33.89
N ARG A 442 -54.88 -11.82 33.18
CA ARG A 442 -54.98 -13.27 32.93
C ARG A 442 -54.81 -14.14 34.18
N ARG A 443 -54.28 -13.61 35.28
CA ARG A 443 -54.19 -14.32 36.57
C ARG A 443 -55.39 -14.05 37.48
N ARG A 444 -56.24 -13.07 37.15
CA ARG A 444 -57.42 -12.67 37.94
C ARG A 444 -58.72 -13.25 37.39
N ASN A 445 -58.79 -13.49 36.08
CA ASN A 445 -59.72 -14.43 35.46
C ASN A 445 -59.11 -15.83 35.48
#